data_AF-A0A2S7UDJ9-F1
#
_entry.id   AF-A0A2S7UDJ9-F1
#
_cell.length_a   1.000
_cell.length_b   1.000
_cell.length_c   1.000
_cell.angle_alpha   90.00
_cell.angle_beta   90.00
_cell.angle_gamma   90.00
#
_symmetry.space_group_name_H-M   'P 1'
#
loop_
_entity.id
_entity.type
_entity.pdbx_description
1 polymer ?
#
loop_
_entity_poly.entity_id
_entity_poly.type
_entity_poly.pdbx_seq_one_letter_code
_entity_poly.pdbx_strand_id
1 'polypeptide(L)'
;MQEEYSIFRRFPTLELALEIKELLENNNIDVVLDDNVPPVDVTFSGSTLQHKIELRINEADFNKAEDILEQHSNAVLDEIEKDYYLFDFTDEELYDVLLKSDEWSSLDYTLAQKLLKERGKSIDKELLISLKKQRLEELAKPDDNQQAWIIAGYIFSILGGFLGLIIGYFLWTSKKTLPNGQKVDSYSLKDKKHGKRIFYIGVIIAPIVLIMKMLSYF
;
A
#
# COMPACT_ATOMS: atom_id res chain seq x y z
N MET A 1 -6.96 24.20 0.61
CA MET A 1 -5.99 23.20 0.15
C MET A 1 -5.88 22.21 1.29
N GLN A 2 -6.55 21.05 1.16
CA GLN A 2 -6.47 20.00 2.17
C GLN A 2 -5.10 19.35 2.05
N GLU A 3 -4.33 19.35 3.13
CA GLU A 3 -3.09 18.60 3.23
C GLU A 3 -3.40 17.13 2.94
N GLU A 4 -2.91 16.62 1.81
CA GLU A 4 -3.19 15.28 1.34
C GLU A 4 -2.21 14.31 2.01
N TYR A 5 -2.45 14.01 3.29
CA TYR A 5 -1.69 13.01 4.03
C TYR A 5 -1.90 11.64 3.39
N SER A 6 -0.81 11.00 2.99
CA SER A 6 -0.80 9.67 2.39
C SER A 6 -0.07 8.69 3.31
N ILE A 7 -0.41 7.41 3.21
CA ILE A 7 0.21 6.35 4.00
C ILE A 7 1.67 6.23 3.59
N PHE A 8 2.56 6.52 4.54
CA PHE A 8 4.00 6.40 4.37
C PHE A 8 4.47 4.99 4.70
N ARG A 9 4.15 4.50 5.91
CA ARG A 9 4.55 3.17 6.36
C ARG A 9 3.55 2.57 7.34
N ARG A 10 3.54 1.24 7.43
CA ARG A 10 2.69 0.48 8.36
C ARG A 10 3.56 -0.28 9.36
N PHE A 11 3.25 -0.17 10.64
CA PHE A 11 4.01 -0.78 11.74
C PHE A 11 3.18 -1.84 12.47
N PRO A 12 3.82 -2.94 12.93
CA PRO A 12 3.10 -4.00 13.65
C PRO A 12 2.71 -3.61 15.08
N THR A 13 3.38 -2.61 15.68
CA THR A 13 3.19 -2.20 17.08
C THR A 13 3.18 -0.68 17.22
N LEU A 14 2.47 -0.17 18.23
CA LEU A 14 2.37 1.27 18.51
C LEU A 14 3.70 1.86 18.94
N GLU A 15 4.50 1.11 19.69
CA GLU A 15 5.81 1.53 20.16
C GLU A 15 6.74 1.88 18.99
N LEU A 16 6.93 0.95 18.04
CA LEU A 16 7.67 1.22 16.79
C LEU A 16 7.10 2.41 16.01
N ALA A 17 5.78 2.53 15.92
CA ALA A 17 5.16 3.64 15.21
C ALA A 17 5.43 5.00 15.88
N LEU A 18 5.44 5.05 17.22
CA LEU A 18 5.72 6.24 18.01
C LEU A 18 7.20 6.63 17.94
N GLU A 19 8.11 5.67 17.98
CA GLU A 19 9.54 5.91 17.81
C GLU A 19 9.82 6.59 16.46
N ILE A 20 9.28 6.04 15.37
CA ILE A 20 9.43 6.63 14.05
C ILE A 20 8.70 7.97 13.92
N LYS A 21 7.54 8.11 14.55
CA LYS A 21 6.83 9.39 14.61
C LYS A 21 7.71 10.48 15.23
N GLU A 22 8.25 10.24 16.42
CA GLU A 22 9.10 11.20 17.12
C GLU A 22 10.35 11.56 16.29
N LEU A 23 10.97 10.57 15.65
CA LEU A 23 12.11 10.81 14.76
C LEU A 23 11.77 11.76 13.60
N LEU A 24 10.62 11.56 12.95
CA LEU A 24 10.18 12.40 11.83
C LEU A 24 9.74 13.79 12.29
N GLU A 25 9.00 13.90 13.40
CA GLU A 25 8.58 15.18 13.98
C GLU A 25 9.78 16.04 14.40
N ASN A 26 10.80 15.43 15.02
CA ASN A 26 12.07 16.09 15.37
C ASN A 26 12.83 16.64 14.16
N ASN A 27 12.55 16.14 12.95
CA ASN A 27 13.14 16.60 11.69
C ASN A 27 12.20 17.50 10.86
N ASN A 28 11.20 18.10 11.51
CA ASN A 28 10.19 18.96 10.88
C ASN A 28 9.43 18.26 9.77
N ILE A 29 8.89 17.07 10.05
CA ILE A 29 7.91 16.37 9.21
C ILE A 29 6.68 16.12 10.07
N ASP A 30 5.54 16.66 9.64
CA ASP A 30 4.28 16.44 10.35
C ASP A 30 3.77 15.02 10.10
N VAL A 31 3.50 14.31 11.19
CA VAL A 31 3.10 12.90 11.17
C VAL A 31 1.74 12.71 11.83
N VAL A 32 0.87 12.00 11.13
CA VAL A 32 -0.41 11.54 11.66
C VAL A 32 -0.38 10.02 11.81
N LEU A 33 -0.63 9.53 13.02
CA LEU A 33 -0.89 8.12 13.24
C LEU A 33 -2.37 7.84 13.03
N ASP A 34 -2.67 6.84 12.21
CA ASP A 34 -4.01 6.29 12.07
C ASP A 34 -3.98 4.83 12.51
N ASP A 35 -4.95 4.45 13.33
CA ASP A 35 -5.11 3.07 13.77
C ASP A 35 -6.17 2.43 12.89
N ASN A 36 -5.76 1.49 12.04
CA ASN A 36 -6.68 0.79 11.14
C ASN A 36 -7.44 -0.33 11.88
N VAL A 37 -7.64 -0.20 13.19
CA VAL A 37 -8.53 -1.04 13.99
C VAL A 37 -9.98 -0.71 13.59
N PRO A 38 -10.69 -1.65 12.93
CA PRO A 38 -12.10 -1.44 12.69
C PRO A 38 -12.83 -1.35 14.05
N PRO A 39 -13.79 -0.42 14.24
CA PRO A 39 -14.52 -0.25 15.49
C PRO A 39 -15.42 -1.45 15.85
N VAL A 40 -15.49 -2.45 14.97
CA VAL A 40 -16.24 -3.69 15.17
C VAL A 40 -15.30 -4.85 14.84
N ASP A 41 -15.13 -5.72 15.82
CA ASP A 41 -14.31 -6.94 15.74
C ASP A 41 -14.93 -7.89 14.69
N VAL A 42 -14.42 -7.81 13.46
CA VAL A 42 -14.79 -8.74 12.37
C VAL A 42 -14.02 -10.04 12.52
N THR A 43 -14.17 -10.70 13.67
CA THR A 43 -13.48 -11.96 14.02
C THR A 43 -13.95 -13.17 13.19
N PHE A 44 -14.82 -12.98 12.20
CA PHE A 44 -15.34 -14.07 11.36
C PHE A 44 -14.36 -14.59 10.29
N SER A 45 -13.24 -13.89 10.01
CA SER A 45 -12.23 -14.33 9.02
C SER A 45 -10.89 -14.78 9.61
N GLY A 46 -10.70 -14.76 10.94
CA GLY A 46 -9.48 -15.29 11.58
C GLY A 46 -8.18 -14.56 11.22
N SER A 47 -8.25 -13.34 10.67
CA SER A 47 -7.10 -12.60 10.16
C SER A 47 -6.78 -11.37 10.99
N THR A 48 -6.33 -11.55 12.23
CA THR A 48 -5.72 -10.50 13.07
C THR A 48 -4.31 -10.08 12.57
N LEU A 49 -3.82 -10.71 11.49
CA LEU A 49 -2.53 -10.44 10.85
C LEU A 49 -2.44 -9.10 10.10
N GLN A 50 -3.54 -8.35 9.97
CA GLN A 50 -3.59 -7.05 9.29
C GLN A 50 -3.66 -5.84 10.24
N HIS A 51 -3.60 -6.06 11.56
CA HIS A 51 -3.47 -4.96 12.52
C HIS A 51 -2.09 -4.33 12.38
N LYS A 52 -2.03 -3.24 11.60
CA LYS A 52 -0.84 -2.42 11.47
C LYS A 52 -1.23 -0.97 11.64
N ILE A 53 -0.45 -0.25 12.43
CA ILE A 53 -0.61 1.18 12.65
C ILE A 53 -0.05 1.90 11.44
N GLU A 54 -0.85 2.77 10.84
CA GLU A 54 -0.48 3.52 9.65
C GLU A 54 0.11 4.85 10.05
N LEU A 55 1.35 5.11 9.62
CA LEU A 55 1.99 6.40 9.74
C LEU A 55 1.78 7.15 8.43
N ARG A 56 1.13 8.31 8.51
CA ARG A 56 0.79 9.16 7.37
C ARG A 56 1.54 10.48 7.44
N ILE A 57 2.08 10.91 6.31
CA ILE A 57 2.78 12.20 6.15
C ILE A 57 2.34 12.87 4.85
N ASN A 58 2.72 14.13 4.66
CA ASN A 58 2.50 14.83 3.41
C ASN A 58 3.27 14.15 2.26
N GLU A 59 2.64 13.93 1.11
CA GLU A 59 3.30 13.35 -0.08
C GLU A 59 4.60 14.05 -0.47
N ALA A 60 4.69 15.37 -0.27
CA ALA A 60 5.90 16.15 -0.55
C ALA A 60 7.11 15.75 0.32
N ASP A 61 6.86 15.19 1.51
CA ASP A 61 7.88 14.84 2.49
C ASP A 61 8.32 13.37 2.41
N PHE A 62 7.73 12.54 1.54
CA PHE A 62 8.06 11.11 1.44
C PHE A 62 9.54 10.84 1.23
N ASN A 63 10.16 11.55 0.28
CA ASN A 63 11.59 11.38 0.00
C ASN A 63 12.45 11.81 1.19
N LYS A 64 12.09 12.94 1.84
CA LYS A 64 12.82 13.46 2.99
C LYS A 64 12.69 12.53 4.20
N ALA A 65 11.50 12.01 4.46
CA ALA A 65 11.24 11.03 5.52
C ALA A 65 12.06 9.76 5.31
N GLU A 66 12.09 9.22 4.08
CA GLU A 66 12.88 8.04 3.77
C GLU A 66 14.38 8.28 3.98
N ASP A 67 14.90 9.44 3.58
CA ASP A 67 16.30 9.83 3.80
C ASP A 67 16.64 9.92 5.31
N ILE A 68 15.73 10.46 6.13
CA ILE A 68 15.90 10.54 7.60
C ILE A 68 15.94 9.15 8.22
N LEU A 69 15.03 8.26 7.81
CA LEU A 69 15.01 6.87 8.28
C LEU A 69 16.29 6.13 7.92
N GLU A 70 16.79 6.30 6.70
CA GLU A 70 18.05 5.69 6.25
C GLU A 70 19.24 6.22 7.07
N GLN A 71 19.30 7.53 7.35
CA GLN A 71 20.36 8.13 8.17
C GLN A 71 20.34 7.62 9.62
N HIS A 72 19.15 7.56 10.24
CA HIS A 72 19.01 7.05 11.60
C HIS A 72 19.41 5.57 11.67
N SER A 73 18.98 4.77 10.70
CA SER A 73 19.34 3.35 10.62
C SER A 73 20.85 3.14 10.50
N ASN A 74 21.53 3.95 9.68
CA ASN A 74 22.99 3.92 9.55
C ASN A 74 23.72 4.14 10.89
N ALA A 75 23.18 4.96 11.79
CA ALA A 75 23.82 5.27 13.07
C ALA A 75 23.75 4.10 14.07
N VAL A 76 22.75 3.22 13.95
CA VAL A 76 22.50 2.10 14.88
C VAL A 76 23.03 0.77 14.32
N LEU A 77 23.48 0.73 13.06
CA LEU A 77 23.99 -0.49 12.40
C LEU A 77 25.10 -1.22 13.15
N ASP A 78 25.93 -0.51 13.90
CA ASP A 78 27.07 -1.08 14.61
C ASP A 78 26.68 -1.70 15.97
N GLU A 79 25.44 -1.47 16.42
CA GLU A 79 24.88 -1.99 17.67
C GLU A 79 24.01 -3.25 17.44
N ILE A 80 23.83 -3.67 16.19
CA ILE A 80 22.99 -4.83 15.85
C ILE A 80 23.64 -6.14 16.32
N GLU A 81 22.88 -6.92 17.08
CA GLU A 81 23.29 -8.24 17.56
C GLU A 81 23.50 -9.22 16.39
N LYS A 82 24.50 -10.09 16.51
CA LYS A 82 24.94 -11.00 15.43
C LYS A 82 23.94 -12.11 15.10
N ASP A 83 22.91 -12.28 15.90
CA ASP A 83 21.80 -13.22 15.68
C ASP A 83 20.63 -12.58 14.93
N TYR A 84 20.78 -11.33 14.47
CA TYR A 84 19.78 -10.68 13.63
C TYR A 84 19.56 -11.45 12.33
N TYR A 85 18.30 -11.69 11.98
CA TYR A 85 17.90 -12.63 10.93
C TYR A 85 18.49 -12.33 9.53
N LEU A 86 18.83 -11.08 9.23
CA LEU A 86 19.49 -10.70 7.96
C LEU A 86 20.91 -11.28 7.82
N PHE A 87 21.59 -11.66 8.91
CA PHE A 87 22.90 -12.29 8.83
C PHE A 87 22.85 -13.67 8.17
N ASP A 88 21.71 -14.37 8.26
CA ASP A 88 21.47 -15.68 7.66
C ASP A 88 21.06 -15.61 6.17
N PHE A 89 20.76 -14.41 5.66
CA PHE A 89 20.30 -14.23 4.27
C PHE A 89 21.44 -14.45 3.27
N THR A 90 21.10 -15.08 2.15
CA THR A 90 21.96 -15.19 0.96
C THR A 90 22.11 -13.84 0.25
N ASP A 91 23.09 -13.72 -0.65
CA ASP A 91 23.28 -12.49 -1.42
C ASP A 91 22.02 -12.14 -2.25
N GLU A 92 21.34 -13.14 -2.80
CA GLU A 92 20.11 -12.96 -3.58
C GLU A 92 18.97 -12.43 -2.71
N GLU A 93 18.80 -12.97 -1.50
CA GLU A 93 17.80 -12.49 -0.53
C GLU A 93 18.10 -11.06 -0.07
N LEU A 94 19.37 -10.71 0.13
CA LEU A 94 19.77 -9.34 0.44
C LEU A 94 19.49 -8.38 -0.73
N TYR A 95 19.67 -8.80 -1.98
CA TYR A 95 19.25 -8.00 -3.14
C TYR A 95 17.73 -7.84 -3.20
N ASP A 96 16.95 -8.85 -2.82
CA ASP A 96 15.50 -8.76 -2.71
C ASP A 96 15.07 -7.76 -1.63
N VAL A 97 15.80 -7.67 -0.51
CA VAL A 97 15.61 -6.63 0.51
C VAL A 97 15.83 -5.24 -0.08
N LEU A 98 16.88 -5.05 -0.88
CA LEU A 98 17.15 -3.77 -1.55
C LEU A 98 16.08 -3.43 -2.61
N LEU A 99 15.65 -4.42 -3.39
CA LEU A 99 14.66 -4.26 -4.45
C LEU A 99 13.28 -3.90 -3.88
N LYS A 100 12.86 -4.59 -2.81
CA LYS A 100 11.55 -4.40 -2.16
C LYS A 100 11.65 -3.57 -0.89
N SER A 101 12.48 -2.53 -0.91
CA SER A 101 12.71 -1.66 0.26
C SER A 101 11.43 -1.04 0.86
N ASP A 102 10.32 -1.00 0.10
CA ASP A 102 8.99 -0.62 0.59
C ASP A 102 8.34 -1.63 1.55
N GLU A 103 8.77 -2.88 1.51
CA GLU A 103 8.26 -3.99 2.34
C GLU A 103 9.13 -4.23 3.59
N TRP A 104 10.35 -3.70 3.62
CA TRP A 104 11.34 -3.92 4.68
C TRP A 104 11.54 -2.69 5.56
N SER A 105 12.11 -2.87 6.76
CA SER A 105 12.46 -1.71 7.58
C SER A 105 13.66 -0.97 6.99
N SER A 106 13.83 0.31 7.36
CA SER A 106 15.01 1.08 6.97
C SER A 106 16.30 0.45 7.52
N LEU A 107 16.23 -0.14 8.71
CA LEU A 107 17.32 -0.91 9.31
C LEU A 107 17.73 -2.08 8.43
N ASP A 108 16.76 -2.88 7.96
CA ASP A 108 17.02 -4.03 7.10
C ASP A 108 17.64 -3.61 5.77
N TYR A 109 17.10 -2.55 5.17
CA TYR A 109 17.63 -2.00 3.93
C TYR A 109 19.09 -1.58 4.08
N THR A 110 19.42 -0.85 5.15
CA THR A 110 20.79 -0.39 5.38
C THR A 110 21.73 -1.54 5.77
N LEU A 111 21.27 -2.50 6.58
CA LEU A 111 22.05 -3.68 6.93
C LEU A 111 22.32 -4.56 5.70
N ALA A 112 21.35 -4.73 4.82
CA ALA A 112 21.54 -5.46 3.56
C ALA A 112 22.60 -4.80 2.68
N GLN A 113 22.63 -3.47 2.58
CA GLN A 113 23.70 -2.76 1.88
C GLN A 113 25.08 -3.04 2.50
N LYS A 114 25.18 -3.02 3.84
CA LYS A 114 26.43 -3.28 4.58
C LYS A 114 26.91 -4.72 4.35
N LEU A 115 26.03 -5.70 4.54
CA LEU A 115 26.34 -7.13 4.35
C LEU A 115 26.79 -7.44 2.93
N LEU A 116 26.13 -6.89 1.91
CA LEU A 116 26.53 -7.08 0.51
C LEU A 116 27.91 -6.48 0.23
N LYS A 117 28.23 -5.31 0.78
CA LYS A 117 29.56 -4.69 0.66
C LYS A 117 30.63 -5.51 1.38
N GLU A 118 30.36 -6.00 2.59
CA GLU A 118 31.27 -6.88 3.35
C GLU A 118 31.55 -8.19 2.62
N ARG A 119 30.55 -8.71 1.90
CA ARG A 119 30.68 -9.91 1.03
C ARG A 119 31.33 -9.61 -0.33
N GLY A 120 31.84 -8.40 -0.54
CA GLY A 120 32.58 -8.02 -1.74
C GLY A 120 31.71 -7.71 -2.96
N LYS A 121 30.39 -7.50 -2.79
CA LYS A 121 29.51 -7.02 -3.87
C LYS A 121 29.62 -5.51 -4.01
N SER A 122 29.63 -5.05 -5.25
CA SER A 122 29.57 -3.60 -5.55
C SER A 122 28.13 -3.11 -5.38
N ILE A 123 27.87 -2.38 -4.30
CA ILE A 123 26.62 -1.64 -4.08
C ILE A 123 26.92 -0.16 -4.25
N ASP A 124 26.73 0.32 -5.46
CA ASP A 124 26.88 1.72 -5.84
C ASP A 124 25.53 2.42 -5.94
N LYS A 125 25.57 3.75 -5.94
CA LYS A 125 24.37 4.57 -5.95
C LYS A 125 23.53 4.36 -7.22
N GLU A 126 24.18 4.08 -8.36
CA GLU A 126 23.46 3.83 -9.62
C GLU A 126 22.64 2.54 -9.56
N LEU A 127 23.19 1.46 -9.00
CA LEU A 127 22.46 0.22 -8.75
C LEU A 127 21.24 0.45 -7.87
N LEU A 128 21.40 1.13 -6.73
CA LEU A 128 20.27 1.40 -5.81
C LEU A 128 19.16 2.23 -6.48
N ILE A 129 19.53 3.23 -7.27
CA ILE A 129 18.56 4.02 -8.06
C ILE A 129 17.84 3.13 -9.06
N SER A 130 18.57 2.24 -9.75
CA SER A 130 17.97 1.33 -10.72
C SER A 130 17.00 0.34 -10.07
N LEU A 131 17.31 -0.18 -8.89
CA LEU A 131 16.44 -1.09 -8.13
C LEU A 131 15.16 -0.38 -7.70
N LYS A 132 15.27 0.83 -7.13
CA LYS A 132 14.10 1.66 -6.77
C LYS A 132 13.22 1.95 -8.00
N LYS A 133 13.83 2.29 -9.14
CA LYS A 133 13.10 2.53 -10.39
C LYS A 133 12.39 1.27 -10.89
N GLN A 134 13.09 0.13 -10.92
CA GLN A 134 12.51 -1.15 -11.32
C GLN A 134 11.31 -1.52 -10.43
N ARG A 135 11.43 -1.34 -9.11
CA ARG A 135 10.36 -1.60 -8.17
C ARG A 135 9.15 -0.70 -8.38
N LEU A 136 9.37 0.60 -8.63
CA LEU A 136 8.27 1.52 -8.96
C LEU A 136 7.56 1.13 -10.25
N GLU A 137 8.30 0.72 -11.29
CA GLU A 137 7.71 0.23 -12.55
C GLU A 137 6.92 -1.06 -12.36
N GLU A 138 7.37 -1.97 -11.48
CA GLU A 138 6.66 -3.19 -11.12
C GLU A 138 5.35 -2.87 -10.37
N LEU A 139 5.43 -2.07 -9.32
CA LEU A 139 4.27 -1.69 -8.49
C LEU A 139 3.25 -0.84 -9.26
N ALA A 140 3.68 -0.10 -10.28
CA ALA A 140 2.79 0.70 -11.13
C ALA A 140 1.97 -0.13 -12.12
N LYS A 141 2.28 -1.41 -12.33
CA LYS A 141 1.49 -2.27 -13.22
C LYS A 141 0.08 -2.47 -12.66
N PRO A 142 -0.96 -2.51 -13.52
CA PRO A 142 -2.31 -2.79 -13.06
C PRO A 142 -2.41 -4.15 -12.35
N ASP A 143 -3.30 -4.24 -11.37
CA ASP A 143 -3.55 -5.47 -10.63
C ASP A 143 -4.18 -6.53 -11.55
N ASP A 144 -3.62 -7.73 -11.52
CA ASP A 144 -4.07 -8.83 -12.35
C ASP A 144 -5.44 -9.40 -11.90
N ASN A 145 -6.11 -10.08 -12.84
CA ASN A 145 -7.23 -10.98 -12.59
C ASN A 145 -8.52 -10.39 -11.96
N GLN A 146 -9.04 -9.29 -12.52
CA GLN A 146 -10.34 -8.72 -12.09
C GLN A 146 -11.58 -9.42 -12.69
N GLN A 147 -11.41 -10.53 -13.42
CA GLN A 147 -12.49 -11.17 -14.16
C GLN A 147 -13.64 -11.63 -13.26
N ALA A 148 -13.34 -12.21 -12.10
CA ALA A 148 -14.36 -12.66 -11.15
C ALA A 148 -15.22 -11.50 -10.64
N TRP A 149 -14.58 -10.37 -10.28
CA TRP A 149 -15.27 -9.16 -9.84
C TRP A 149 -16.09 -8.51 -10.94
N ILE A 150 -15.60 -8.51 -12.18
CA ILE A 150 -16.35 -8.03 -13.34
C ILE A 150 -17.61 -8.87 -13.57
N ILE A 151 -17.48 -10.21 -13.54
CA ILE A 151 -18.61 -11.14 -13.71
C ILE A 151 -19.64 -10.94 -12.59
N ALA A 152 -19.19 -10.93 -11.34
CA ALA A 152 -20.05 -10.68 -10.19
C ALA A 152 -20.75 -9.32 -10.29
N GLY A 153 -20.03 -8.27 -10.67
CA GLY A 153 -20.58 -6.94 -10.87
C GLY A 153 -21.72 -6.91 -11.88
N TYR A 154 -21.56 -7.56 -13.05
CA TYR A 154 -22.65 -7.66 -14.01
C TYR A 154 -23.88 -8.41 -13.47
N ILE A 155 -23.67 -9.53 -12.78
CA ILE A 155 -24.75 -10.33 -12.17
C ILE A 155 -25.52 -9.50 -11.14
N PHE A 156 -24.80 -8.84 -10.23
CA PHE A 156 -25.40 -8.02 -9.18
C PHE A 156 -26.02 -6.73 -9.69
N SER A 157 -25.51 -6.14 -10.78
CA SER A 157 -26.16 -4.99 -11.43
C SER A 157 -27.54 -5.36 -11.98
N ILE A 158 -27.76 -6.60 -12.41
CA ILE A 158 -29.05 -7.05 -12.97
C ILE A 158 -30.02 -7.51 -11.87
N LEU A 159 -29.55 -8.26 -10.87
CA LEU A 159 -30.41 -8.85 -9.83
C LEU A 159 -31.00 -7.86 -8.82
N GLY A 160 -30.38 -6.69 -8.67
CA GLY A 160 -30.86 -5.66 -7.73
C GLY A 160 -30.24 -4.29 -7.88
N GLY A 161 -29.30 -4.10 -8.82
CA GLY A 161 -28.68 -2.81 -9.16
C GLY A 161 -27.67 -2.29 -8.14
N PHE A 162 -27.98 -2.34 -6.84
CA PHE A 162 -27.21 -1.64 -5.80
C PHE A 162 -25.81 -2.23 -5.55
N LEU A 163 -25.68 -3.54 -5.39
CA LEU A 163 -24.36 -4.19 -5.23
C LEU A 163 -23.49 -4.01 -6.49
N GLY A 164 -24.12 -4.06 -7.67
CA GLY A 164 -23.47 -3.78 -8.93
C GLY A 164 -22.94 -2.34 -9.03
N LEU A 165 -23.67 -1.35 -8.50
CA LEU A 165 -23.18 0.04 -8.41
C LEU A 165 -21.88 0.15 -7.63
N ILE A 166 -21.81 -0.49 -6.46
CA ILE A 166 -20.62 -0.44 -5.59
C ILE A 166 -19.42 -1.07 -6.30
N ILE A 167 -19.61 -2.28 -6.85
CA ILE A 167 -18.55 -3.01 -7.57
C ILE A 167 -18.09 -2.23 -8.81
N GLY A 168 -19.04 -1.70 -9.59
CA GLY A 168 -18.75 -0.92 -10.79
C GLY A 168 -18.00 0.38 -10.49
N TYR A 169 -18.40 1.08 -9.42
CA TYR A 169 -17.69 2.27 -8.95
C TYR A 169 -16.26 1.93 -8.52
N PHE A 170 -16.09 0.91 -7.69
CA PHE A 170 -14.78 0.49 -7.19
C PHE A 170 -13.82 0.10 -8.34
N LEU A 171 -14.27 -0.72 -9.29
CA LEU A 171 -13.48 -1.09 -10.48
C LEU A 171 -13.15 0.11 -11.38
N TRP A 172 -13.95 1.18 -11.36
CA TRP A 172 -13.75 2.35 -12.20
C TRP A 172 -12.83 3.40 -11.57
N THR A 173 -12.88 3.60 -10.25
CA THR A 173 -12.21 4.73 -9.58
C THR A 173 -11.05 4.36 -8.67
N SER A 174 -10.81 3.06 -8.43
CA SER A 174 -9.74 2.62 -7.54
C SER A 174 -8.35 3.05 -8.02
N LYS A 175 -7.58 3.58 -7.09
CA LYS A 175 -6.18 3.98 -7.24
C LYS A 175 -5.36 3.39 -6.10
N LYS A 176 -4.09 3.11 -6.38
CA LYS A 176 -3.10 2.68 -5.39
C LYS A 176 -2.00 3.72 -5.26
N THR A 177 -1.47 3.83 -4.06
CA THR A 177 -0.40 4.77 -3.72
C THR A 177 0.93 4.02 -3.79
N LEU A 178 1.86 4.52 -4.59
CA LEU A 178 3.22 3.98 -4.69
C LEU A 178 4.07 4.42 -3.49
N PRO A 179 5.19 3.73 -3.19
CA PRO A 179 6.09 4.09 -2.09
C PRO A 179 6.70 5.49 -2.18
N ASN A 180 6.63 6.14 -3.34
CA ASN A 180 7.04 7.53 -3.55
C ASN A 180 5.89 8.55 -3.37
N GLY A 181 4.72 8.11 -2.89
CA GLY A 181 3.51 8.92 -2.73
C GLY A 181 2.64 9.04 -3.98
N GLN A 182 3.12 8.63 -5.16
CA GLN A 182 2.38 8.80 -6.41
C GLN A 182 1.15 7.88 -6.47
N LYS A 183 -0.02 8.44 -6.77
CA LYS A 183 -1.26 7.67 -6.97
C LYS A 183 -1.41 7.23 -8.44
N VAL A 184 -1.48 5.91 -8.66
CA VAL A 184 -1.67 5.30 -9.98
C VAL A 184 -2.95 4.49 -10.02
N ASP A 185 -3.51 4.28 -11.21
CA ASP A 185 -4.73 3.47 -11.37
C ASP A 185 -4.45 2.01 -10.97
N SER A 186 -5.27 1.45 -10.08
CA SER A 186 -5.11 0.06 -9.63
C SER A 186 -5.48 -0.93 -10.74
N TYR A 187 -6.43 -0.57 -11.61
CA TYR A 187 -6.99 -1.47 -12.61
C TYR A 187 -6.69 -1.05 -14.04
N SER A 188 -6.65 -2.03 -14.94
CA SER A 188 -6.37 -1.79 -16.34
C SER A 188 -7.45 -0.92 -17.00
N LEU A 189 -7.11 -0.23 -18.09
CA LEU A 189 -8.09 0.54 -18.86
C LEU A 189 -9.27 -0.31 -19.34
N LYS A 190 -9.06 -1.60 -19.59
CA LYS A 190 -10.13 -2.53 -19.99
C LYS A 190 -11.07 -2.81 -18.81
N ASP A 191 -10.52 -3.06 -17.63
CA ASP A 191 -11.32 -3.37 -16.43
C ASP A 191 -12.08 -2.14 -15.95
N LYS A 192 -11.45 -0.95 -15.98
CA LYS A 192 -12.12 0.33 -15.70
C LYS A 192 -13.29 0.59 -16.64
N LYS A 193 -13.18 0.21 -17.93
CA LYS A 193 -14.31 0.29 -18.88
C LYS A 193 -15.45 -0.66 -18.49
N HIS A 194 -15.15 -1.86 -18.02
CA HIS A 194 -16.15 -2.78 -17.48
C HIS A 194 -16.79 -2.23 -16.21
N GLY A 195 -16.01 -1.74 -15.25
CA GLY A 195 -16.50 -1.07 -14.04
C GLY A 195 -17.46 0.08 -14.37
N LYS A 196 -17.07 0.96 -15.30
CA LYS A 196 -17.92 2.05 -15.79
C LYS A 196 -19.24 1.55 -16.37
N ARG A 197 -19.24 0.46 -17.17
CA ARG A 197 -20.47 -0.14 -17.72
C ARG A 197 -21.35 -0.74 -16.62
N ILE A 198 -20.76 -1.50 -15.70
CA ILE A 198 -21.45 -2.12 -14.57
C ILE A 198 -22.13 -1.04 -13.72
N PHE A 199 -21.43 0.06 -13.46
CA PHE A 199 -21.95 1.23 -12.75
C PHE A 199 -23.17 1.82 -13.45
N TYR A 200 -23.09 2.16 -14.74
CA TYR A 200 -24.26 2.73 -15.45
C TYR A 200 -25.44 1.77 -15.55
N ILE A 201 -25.21 0.46 -15.71
CA ILE A 201 -26.28 -0.54 -15.67
C ILE A 201 -26.96 -0.51 -14.30
N GLY A 202 -26.18 -0.49 -13.22
CA GLY A 202 -26.71 -0.36 -11.86
C GLY A 202 -27.52 0.93 -11.65
N VAL A 203 -27.06 2.06 -12.20
CA VAL A 203 -27.75 3.37 -12.11
C VAL A 203 -29.11 3.31 -12.80
N ILE A 204 -29.25 2.54 -13.88
CA ILE A 204 -30.51 2.39 -14.62
C ILE A 204 -31.43 1.36 -13.94
N ILE A 205 -30.89 0.22 -13.51
CA ILE A 205 -31.69 -0.90 -12.98
C ILE A 205 -32.17 -0.62 -11.56
N ALA A 206 -31.35 -0.02 -10.69
CA ALA A 206 -31.72 0.20 -9.30
C ALA A 206 -33.01 1.06 -9.14
N PRO A 207 -33.19 2.20 -9.84
CA PRO A 207 -34.43 2.97 -9.80
C PRO A 207 -35.64 2.18 -10.33
N ILE A 208 -35.48 1.42 -11.42
CA ILE A 208 -36.57 0.63 -12.02
C ILE A 208 -37.07 -0.41 -11.01
N VAL A 209 -36.16 -1.14 -10.37
CA VAL A 209 -36.50 -2.13 -9.33
C VAL A 209 -37.18 -1.46 -8.14
N LEU A 210 -36.69 -0.29 -7.72
CA LEU A 210 -37.26 0.45 -6.59
C LEU A 210 -38.69 0.93 -6.90
N ILE A 211 -38.93 1.44 -8.11
CA ILE A 211 -40.27 1.85 -8.57
C ILE A 211 -41.22 0.64 -8.64
N MET A 212 -40.79 -0.49 -9.23
CA MET A 212 -41.61 -1.70 -9.27
C MET A 212 -41.97 -2.21 -7.88
N LYS A 213 -41.01 -2.18 -6.94
CA LYS A 213 -41.24 -2.61 -5.56
C LYS A 213 -42.20 -1.68 -4.83
N MET A 214 -42.09 -0.37 -5.02
CA MET A 214 -43.04 0.61 -4.48
C MET A 214 -44.45 0.37 -5.03
N LEU A 215 -44.60 0.19 -6.35
CA LEU A 215 -45.90 -0.10 -6.98
C LEU A 215 -46.52 -1.42 -6.51
N SER A 216 -45.72 -2.44 -6.20
CA SER A 216 -46.22 -3.71 -5.67
C SER A 216 -46.69 -3.66 -4.20
N TYR A 217 -46.35 -2.58 -3.48
CA TYR A 217 -46.70 -2.40 -2.08
C TYR A 217 -47.97 -1.56 -1.89
N PHE A 218 -48.43 -0.90 -2.95
CA PHE A 218 -49.72 -0.18 -3.03
C PHE A 218 -50.78 -1.07 -3.70
#